data_AF-A0A3D5C110-F1
#
_entry.id   AF-A0A3D5C110-F1
#
_cell.length_a   1.000
_cell.length_b   1.000
_cell.length_c   1.000
_cell.angle_alpha   90.00
_cell.angle_beta   90.00
_cell.angle_gamma   90.00
#
_symmetry.space_group_name_H-M   'P 1'
#
loop_
_entity.id
_entity.type
_entity.pdbx_description
1 polymer ?
#
loop_
_entity_poly.entity_id
_entity_poly.type
_entity_poly.pdbx_seq_one_letter_code
_entity_poly.pdbx_strand_id
1 'polypeptide(L)' 'MIRTEIGDDVDIEVHEVVVTDGDEADSVLEVVQQGYRMHDRVLRPVLVKAGPKVVDESESQREVMGQDAGVDLGEGT' A
#
# COMPACT_ATOMS: atom_id res chain seq x y z
N MET A 1 -10.60 12.52 -8.30
CA MET A 1 -9.40 11.80 -8.77
C MET A 1 -9.28 10.53 -7.95
N ILE A 2 -8.99 9.40 -8.58
CA ILE A 2 -8.71 8.14 -7.87
C ILE A 2 -7.24 8.22 -7.44
N ARG A 3 -6.95 7.93 -6.17
CA ARG A 3 -5.58 7.95 -5.66
C ARG A 3 -5.01 6.55 -5.83
N THR A 4 -3.94 6.44 -6.62
CA THR A 4 -3.22 5.19 -6.88
C THR A 4 -1.73 5.51 -6.95
N GLU A 5 -0.95 4.72 -6.24
CA GLU A 5 0.50 4.85 -6.10
C GLU A 5 1.18 3.51 -6.44
N ILE A 6 2.49 3.52 -6.67
CA ILE A 6 3.25 2.28 -6.92
C ILE A 6 3.30 1.48 -5.62
N GLY A 7 3.03 0.18 -5.70
CA GLY A 7 2.96 -0.74 -4.55
C GLY A 7 1.55 -0.97 -4.00
N ASP A 8 0.55 -0.18 -4.42
CA ASP A 8 -0.84 -0.42 -4.04
C ASP A 8 -1.34 -1.78 -4.54
N ASP A 9 -2.23 -2.40 -3.78
CA ASP A 9 -2.93 -3.61 -4.21
C ASP A 9 -3.84 -3.31 -5.43
N VAL A 10 -3.92 -4.25 -6.37
CA VAL A 10 -4.75 -4.07 -7.57
C VAL A 10 -6.23 -4.23 -7.21
N ASP A 11 -6.96 -3.11 -7.27
CA ASP A 11 -8.42 -3.07 -7.14
C ASP A 11 -9.14 -3.08 -8.50
N ILE A 12 -9.89 -4.16 -8.77
CA ILE A 12 -10.63 -4.38 -10.02
C ILE A 12 -11.75 -3.35 -10.24
N GLU A 13 -12.24 -2.69 -9.19
CA GLU A 13 -13.33 -1.71 -9.31
C GLU A 13 -12.84 -0.36 -9.90
N VAL A 14 -11.56 -0.04 -9.70
CA VAL A 14 -11.00 1.27 -10.05
C VAL A 14 -9.77 1.22 -10.95
N HIS A 15 -9.08 0.07 -11.03
CA HIS A 15 -7.91 -0.13 -11.86
C HIS A 15 -8.24 -0.99 -13.09
N GLU A 16 -7.65 -0.60 -14.22
CA GLU A 16 -7.64 -1.38 -15.45
C GLU A 16 -6.18 -1.74 -15.77
N VAL A 17 -5.88 -3.04 -15.68
CA VAL A 17 -4.53 -3.56 -15.94
C VAL A 17 -4.31 -3.66 -17.44
N VAL A 18 -3.41 -2.83 -17.97
CA VAL A 18 -3.09 -2.81 -19.41
C VAL A 18 -1.88 -3.68 -19.75
N VAL A 19 -1.01 -3.93 -18.77
CA VAL A 19 0.17 -4.77 -18.89
C VAL A 19 0.37 -5.52 -17.57
N THR A 20 0.64 -6.82 -17.65
CA THR A 20 1.04 -7.64 -16.50
C THR A 20 2.51 -8.03 -16.67
N ASP A 21 3.30 -7.86 -15.60
CA ASP A 21 4.67 -8.36 -15.51
C ASP A 21 4.67 -9.66 -14.70
N GLY A 22 5.02 -10.78 -15.34
CA GLY A 22 4.90 -12.11 -14.75
C GLY A 22 3.49 -12.71 -14.85
N ASP A 23 3.21 -13.66 -13.96
CA ASP A 23 1.99 -14.48 -13.99
C ASP A 23 0.87 -13.97 -13.04
N GLU A 24 1.17 -12.93 -12.25
CA GLU A 24 0.30 -12.40 -11.18
C GLU A 24 0.12 -10.89 -11.34
N ALA A 25 -1.01 -10.36 -10.86
CA ALA A 25 -1.36 -8.94 -10.94
C ALA A 25 -1.81 -8.42 -9.56
N ASP A 26 -0.97 -8.68 -8.55
CA ASP A 26 -1.31 -8.41 -7.16
C ASP A 26 -1.04 -6.96 -6.75
N SER A 27 -0.01 -6.34 -7.33
CA SER A 27 0.42 -4.98 -7.00
C SER A 27 0.61 -4.09 -8.23
N VAL A 28 0.40 -2.79 -8.05
CA VAL A 28 0.64 -1.76 -9.06
C VAL A 28 2.15 -1.52 -9.17
N LEU A 29 2.72 -1.81 -10.33
CA LEU A 29 4.13 -1.53 -10.64
C LEU A 29 4.32 -0.14 -11.24
N GLU A 30 3.34 0.33 -12.02
CA GLU A 30 3.39 1.63 -12.67
C GLU A 30 1.98 2.18 -12.92
N VAL A 31 1.79 3.48 -12.71
CA VAL A 31 0.56 4.19 -13.08
C VAL A 31 0.74 4.82 -14.46
N VAL A 32 0.19 4.17 -15.47
CA VAL A 32 0.25 4.64 -16.87
C VAL A 32 -0.63 5.87 -17.05
N GLN A 33 -1.80 5.89 -16.40
CA GLN A 33 -2.73 6.99 -16.55
C GLN A 33 -3.66 7.14 -15.34
N GLN A 34 -3.75 8.36 -14.83
CA GLN A 34 -4.63 8.71 -13.73
C GLN A 34 -6.13 8.60 -14.09
N GLY A 35 -6.89 8.01 -13.18
CA GLY A 35 -8.33 7.84 -13.24
C GLY A 35 -9.09 8.82 -12.35
N TYR A 36 -10.41 8.89 -12.52
CA TYR A 36 -11.25 9.71 -11.67
C TYR A 36 -12.65 9.12 -11.52
N ARG A 37 -13.20 9.34 -10.33
CA ARG A 37 -14.59 9.06 -9.98
C ARG A 37 -15.34 10.36 -9.69
N MET A 38 -16.64 10.33 -9.92
CA MET A 38 -17.57 11.38 -9.51
C MET A 38 -18.57 10.75 -8.53
N HIS A 39 -18.53 11.21 -7.28
CA HIS A 39 -19.21 10.56 -6.17
C HIS A 39 -18.84 9.07 -6.12
N ASP A 40 -19.84 8.19 -6.21
CA ASP A 40 -19.68 6.74 -6.09
C ASP A 40 -19.45 6.05 -7.43
N ARG A 41 -19.36 6.82 -8.53
CA ARG A 41 -19.22 6.27 -9.89
C ARG A 41 -17.83 6.53 -10.46
N VAL A 42 -17.13 5.47 -10.85
CA VAL A 42 -15.92 5.56 -11.66
C VAL A 42 -16.28 6.07 -13.05
N LEU A 43 -15.74 7.23 -13.43
CA LEU A 43 -15.93 7.81 -14.76
C LEU A 43 -14.81 7.37 -15.71
N ARG A 44 -13.61 7.18 -15.16
CA ARG A 44 -12.45 6.67 -15.88
C ARG A 44 -11.60 5.85 -14.90
N PRO A 45 -11.32 4.58 -15.19
CA PRO A 45 -10.41 3.79 -14.39
C PRO A 45 -8.98 4.33 -14.49
N VAL A 46 -8.15 3.96 -13.52
CA VAL A 46 -6.71 4.19 -13.57
C VAL A 46 -6.10 3.10 -14.42
N LEU A 47 -5.30 3.46 -15.43
CA LEU A 47 -4.57 2.46 -16.20
C LEU A 47 -3.26 2.16 -15.48
N VAL A 48 -3.04 0.88 -15.20
CA VAL A 48 -1.87 0.43 -14.44
C VAL A 48 -1.15 -0.70 -15.17
N LYS A 49 0.16 -0.77 -14.95
CA LYS A 49 0.93 -2.00 -15.10
C LYS A 49 0.94 -2.71 -13.76
N ALA A 50 0.58 -3.99 -13.73
CA ALA A 50 0.55 -4.79 -12.52
C ALA A 50 1.58 -5.92 -12.56
N GLY A 51 1.89 -6.48 -11.39
CA GLY A 51 2.79 -7.62 -11.25
C GLY A 51 2.71 -8.25 -9.86
N PRO A 52 3.56 -9.25 -9.57
CA PRO A 52 3.61 -9.89 -8.26
C PRO A 52 3.94 -8.88 -7.17
N LYS A 53 3.36 -9.06 -5.97
CA LYS A 53 3.55 -8.16 -4.84
C LYS A 53 4.97 -8.27 -4.30
N VAL A 54 5.77 -7.23 -4.48
CA VAL A 54 7.10 -7.14 -3.87
C VAL A 54 6.93 -6.63 -2.45
N VAL A 55 6.95 -7.55 -1.48
CA VAL A 55 6.94 -7.20 -0.05
C VAL A 55 8.29 -6.59 0.31
N ASP A 56 8.34 -5.27 0.39
CA ASP A 56 9.47 -4.56 0.98
C ASP A 56 9.35 -4.71 2.51
N GLU A 57 10.25 -5.49 3.14
CA GLU A 57 10.26 -5.79 4.60
C GLU A 57 10.55 -4.55 5.49
N SER A 58 10.47 -3.35 4.93
CA SER A 58 10.93 -2.09 5.51
C SER A 58 9.93 -1.43 6.49
N GLU A 59 8.71 -1.95 6.63
CA GLU A 59 7.65 -1.35 7.46
C GLU A 59 7.39 -2.05 8.82
N SER A 60 8.29 -2.89 9.32
CA SER A 60 8.11 -3.55 10.65
C SER A 60 8.75 -2.81 11.84
N GLN A 61 9.28 -1.60 11.67
CA GLN A 61 9.97 -0.86 12.76
C GLN A 61 9.25 0.43 13.17
N ARG A 62 8.00 0.36 13.64
CA ARG A 62 7.39 1.48 14.40
C ARG A 62 6.56 1.09 15.63
N GLU A 63 6.44 -0.20 15.98
CA GLU A 63 5.52 -0.64 17.05
C GLU A 63 6.17 -1.21 18.32
N VAL A 64 7.42 -0.87 18.65
CA VAL A 64 8.04 -1.29 19.94
C VAL A 64 8.79 -0.17 20.66
N MET A 65 8.13 0.95 20.99
CA MET A 65 8.58 1.83 22.09
C MET A 65 7.40 2.52 22.77
N GLY A 66 6.59 1.75 23.49
CA GLY A 66 5.63 2.26 24.45
C GLY A 66 5.36 1.21 25.52
N GLN A 67 5.67 1.55 26.78
CA GLN A 67 5.67 0.72 28.02
C GLN A 67 7.05 0.06 28.22
N ASP A 68 7.84 0.37 29.26
CA ASP A 68 7.47 0.58 30.65
C ASP A 68 8.00 1.88 31.26
N ALA A 69 7.09 2.57 31.96
CA ALA A 69 7.41 3.54 32.99
C ALA A 69 7.15 2.88 34.36
N GLY A 70 8.17 2.91 35.22
CA GLY A 70 7.99 2.97 36.67
C GLY A 70 8.20 1.68 37.46
N VAL A 71 8.55 1.87 38.74
CA VAL A 71 8.81 0.92 39.83
C VAL A 71 10.29 0.50 39.89
N ASP A 72 11.08 0.66 40.97
CA ASP A 72 10.93 1.25 42.30
C ASP A 72 12.34 1.34 42.95
N LEU A 73 12.45 2.20 43.96
CA LEU A 73 13.66 2.58 44.69
C LEU A 73 14.12 1.52 45.71
N GLY A 74 15.42 1.54 46.05
CA GLY A 74 15.99 0.97 47.29
C GLY A 74 16.83 -0.31 47.08
N GLU A 75 17.91 -0.59 47.79
CA GLU A 75 18.59 -0.01 48.96
C GLU A 75 20.04 -0.56 49.02
N GLY A 76 20.92 0.11 49.80
CA GLY A 76 21.96 -0.50 50.65
C GLY A 76 23.18 -1.11 49.94
N THR A 77 24.43 -0.85 50.33
CA THR A 77 25.02 -0.52 51.64
C THR A 77 26.41 0.06 51.40
#